data_AF-A0A3B1DER2-F1
#
_entry.id   AF-A0A3B1DER2-F1
#
_cell.length_a   1.000
_cell.length_b   1.000
_cell.length_c   1.000
_cell.angle_alpha   90.00
_cell.angle_beta   90.00
_cell.angle_gamma   90.00
#
_symmetry.space_group_name_H-M   'P 1'
#
loop_
_entity.id
_entity.type
_entity.pdbx_description
1 polymer ?
#
loop_
_entity_poly.entity_id
_entity_poly.type
_entity_poly.pdbx_seq_one_letter_code
_entity_poly.pdbx_strand_id
1 'polypeptide(L)'
;ATGLALDQPCDTDAVPALHYTVVMSIPQVRILAVASGGGHFVQLRRMRPAWEHCEIHYLSTIADYANDLEPGAKLHLVNDANRWDKIGIARMALRIVWTLLKVRPQVIVSTGAAAGYFALRFGKLLGARTIWVDSIANAEELSMTGRMVRKYADLYLTQWPDLAEPDGPHYEGSVLG
;
A
#
# COMPACT_ATOMS: atom_id res chain seq x y z
N ALA A 1 4.55 -43.39 66.30
CA ALA A 1 4.38 -42.61 67.53
C ALA A 1 5.44 -41.51 67.52
N THR A 2 5.21 -40.20 67.53
CA THR A 2 4.01 -39.34 67.56
C THR A 2 4.58 -37.90 67.48
N GLY A 3 4.01 -36.99 66.68
CA GLY A 3 4.12 -35.51 66.81
C GLY A 3 5.50 -34.84 66.67
N LEU A 4 5.64 -33.52 66.50
CA LEU A 4 4.78 -32.42 66.04
C LEU A 4 5.70 -31.18 65.93
N ALA A 5 5.75 -30.58 64.73
CA ALA A 5 5.90 -29.16 64.36
C ALA A 5 6.93 -28.17 64.97
N LEU A 6 7.34 -27.26 64.05
CA LEU A 6 7.77 -25.85 64.18
C LEU A 6 9.28 -25.53 64.33
N ASP A 7 9.90 -25.05 63.24
CA ASP A 7 10.35 -23.66 63.16
C ASP A 7 10.74 -23.28 61.71
N GLN A 8 10.21 -22.17 61.20
CA GLN A 8 10.63 -21.56 59.92
C GLN A 8 11.66 -20.46 60.19
N PRO A 9 12.70 -20.32 59.35
CA PRO A 9 13.36 -19.04 59.18
C PRO A 9 12.79 -18.29 57.98
N CYS A 10 12.62 -16.98 58.21
CA CYS A 10 12.39 -15.91 57.25
C CYS A 10 13.44 -15.96 56.13
N ASP A 11 13.01 -16.14 54.88
CA ASP A 11 13.86 -15.85 53.71
C ASP A 11 13.31 -14.60 53.02
N THR A 12 13.97 -13.50 53.35
CA THR A 12 13.90 -12.21 52.67
C THR A 12 14.52 -12.36 51.30
N ASP A 13 13.73 -12.07 50.26
CA ASP A 13 14.13 -11.49 48.95
C ASP A 13 13.38 -12.11 47.76
N ALA A 14 12.06 -12.06 47.81
CA ALA A 14 11.23 -12.13 46.61
C ALA A 14 11.12 -10.72 46.01
N VAL A 15 12.07 -10.33 45.16
CA VAL A 15 11.88 -9.19 44.24
C VAL A 15 11.48 -9.74 42.88
N PRO A 16 10.21 -9.66 42.44
CA PRO A 16 9.84 -10.09 41.11
C PRO A 16 10.47 -9.12 40.10
N ALA A 17 11.30 -9.66 39.21
CA ALA A 17 11.78 -8.93 38.05
C ALA A 17 10.57 -8.52 37.19
N LEU A 18 10.19 -7.24 37.26
CA LEU A 18 9.27 -6.63 36.32
C LEU A 18 9.93 -6.63 34.94
N HIS A 19 9.61 -7.61 34.11
CA HIS A 19 9.80 -7.51 32.67
C HIS A 19 8.85 -6.43 32.15
N TYR A 20 9.29 -5.18 32.16
CA TYR A 20 8.62 -4.09 31.48
C TYR A 20 9.07 -4.09 30.02
N THR A 21 8.36 -4.82 29.17
CA THR A 21 8.53 -4.70 27.72
C THR A 21 7.95 -3.34 27.31
N VAL A 22 8.80 -2.34 27.16
CA VAL A 22 8.46 -1.11 26.44
C VAL A 22 8.20 -1.53 24.99
N VAL A 23 6.94 -1.71 24.63
CA VAL A 23 6.56 -1.84 23.22
C VAL A 23 6.70 -0.44 22.61
N MET A 24 7.89 -0.11 22.12
CA MET A 24 8.08 1.07 21.27
C MET A 24 7.28 0.83 19.99
N SER A 25 6.09 1.43 19.89
CA SER A 25 5.33 1.47 18.66
C SER A 25 6.10 2.35 17.67
N ILE A 26 6.89 1.73 16.80
CA ILE A 26 7.49 2.41 15.66
C ILE A 26 6.33 2.93 14.80
N PRO A 27 6.27 4.23 14.44
CA PRO A 27 5.21 4.72 13.58
C PRO A 27 5.25 3.95 12.26
N GLN A 28 4.18 3.18 12.00
CA GLN A 28 4.10 2.36 10.78
C GLN A 28 4.02 3.26 9.55
N VAL A 29 4.80 2.92 8.52
CA VAL A 29 4.71 3.57 7.21
C VAL A 29 3.29 3.37 6.68
N ARG A 30 2.64 4.44 6.27
CA ARG A 30 1.30 4.46 5.70
C ARG A 30 1.38 4.47 4.19
N ILE A 31 0.79 3.45 3.59
CA ILE A 31 0.80 3.23 2.16
C ILE A 31 -0.60 3.39 1.60
N LEU A 32 -0.73 4.11 0.48
CA LEU A 32 -1.94 4.12 -0.33
C LEU A 32 -1.70 3.28 -1.60
N ALA A 33 -2.29 2.09 -1.64
CA ALA A 33 -2.25 1.18 -2.78
C ALA A 33 -3.47 1.41 -3.68
N VAL A 34 -3.22 1.76 -4.95
CA VAL A 34 -4.24 2.30 -5.86
C VAL A 34 -4.39 1.42 -7.09
N ALA A 35 -5.59 0.90 -7.30
CA ALA A 35 -5.98 0.21 -8.54
C ALA A 35 -7.50 0.30 -8.69
N SER A 36 -7.99 0.54 -9.91
CA SER A 36 -9.44 0.64 -10.18
C SER A 36 -10.17 -0.67 -9.89
N GLY A 37 -9.86 -1.72 -10.65
CA GLY A 37 -10.50 -3.03 -10.51
C GLY A 37 -9.97 -4.06 -11.50
N GLY A 38 -10.55 -5.26 -11.44
CA GLY A 38 -10.17 -6.41 -12.26
C GLY A 38 -8.69 -6.78 -12.06
N GLY A 39 -8.02 -7.13 -13.16
CA GLY A 39 -6.62 -7.57 -13.15
C GLY A 39 -5.65 -6.61 -12.47
N HIS A 40 -5.89 -5.29 -12.54
CA HIS A 40 -5.05 -4.30 -11.85
C HIS A 40 -5.10 -4.46 -10.33
N PHE A 41 -6.29 -4.66 -9.77
CA PHE A 41 -6.45 -4.85 -8.32
C PHE A 41 -5.87 -6.19 -7.88
N VAL A 42 -6.10 -7.26 -8.64
CA VAL A 42 -5.50 -8.57 -8.35
C VAL A 42 -3.96 -8.49 -8.41
N GLN A 43 -3.38 -7.81 -9.40
CA GLN A 43 -1.93 -7.56 -9.46
C GLN A 43 -1.44 -6.76 -8.25
N LEU A 44 -2.14 -5.69 -7.87
CA LEU A 44 -1.78 -4.88 -6.71
C LEU A 44 -1.74 -5.71 -5.43
N ARG A 45 -2.74 -6.58 -5.23
CA ARG A 45 -2.85 -7.48 -4.08
C ARG A 45 -1.74 -8.53 -4.01
N ARG A 46 -1.23 -8.99 -5.16
CA ARG A 46 -0.09 -9.94 -5.17
C ARG A 46 1.18 -9.36 -4.56
N MET A 47 1.33 -8.04 -4.56
CA MET A 47 2.45 -7.35 -3.94
C MET A 47 2.29 -7.10 -2.44
N ARG A 48 1.19 -7.57 -1.81
CA ARG A 48 0.95 -7.43 -0.37
C ARG A 48 2.14 -7.79 0.54
N PRO A 49 2.92 -8.84 0.28
CA PRO A 49 4.08 -9.16 1.11
C PRO A 49 5.09 -8.00 1.25
N ALA A 50 5.15 -7.08 0.27
CA ALA A 50 6.05 -5.93 0.32
C ALA A 50 5.67 -4.88 1.37
N TRP A 51 4.47 -4.96 1.97
CA TRP A 51 3.97 -3.98 2.93
C TRP A 51 3.23 -4.59 4.12
N GLU A 52 3.57 -5.83 4.49
CA GLU A 52 2.95 -6.56 5.61
C GLU A 52 3.06 -5.82 6.97
N HIS A 53 4.12 -5.01 7.14
CA HIS A 53 4.36 -4.26 8.38
C HIS A 53 3.99 -2.77 8.28
N CYS A 54 3.20 -2.40 7.28
CA CYS A 54 2.77 -1.03 7.01
C CYS A 54 1.27 -0.85 7.31
N GLU A 55 0.86 0.38 7.60
CA GLU A 55 -0.56 0.74 7.62
C GLU A 55 -1.05 0.89 6.17
N ILE A 56 -1.79 -0.09 5.67
CA ILE A 56 -2.23 -0.12 4.27
C ILE A 56 -3.64 0.45 4.09
N HIS A 57 -3.73 1.36 3.12
CA HIS A 57 -4.99 1.90 2.61
C HIS A 57 -5.10 1.52 1.13
N TYR A 58 -6.25 0.99 0.72
CA TYR A 58 -6.56 0.73 -0.68
C TYR A 58 -7.44 1.82 -1.25
N LEU A 59 -7.25 2.18 -2.51
CA LEU A 59 -8.15 3.06 -3.27
C LEU A 59 -8.60 2.33 -4.53
N SER A 60 -9.92 2.18 -4.68
CA SER A 60 -10.55 1.40 -5.76
C SER A 60 -11.82 2.07 -6.29
N THR A 61 -12.31 1.61 -7.43
CA THR A 61 -13.65 1.95 -7.96
C THR A 61 -14.73 0.93 -7.56
N ILE A 62 -14.33 -0.22 -7.00
CA ILE A 62 -15.23 -1.33 -6.63
C ILE A 62 -15.28 -1.49 -5.11
N ALA A 63 -16.49 -1.41 -4.54
CA ALA A 63 -16.74 -1.51 -3.10
C ALA A 63 -16.54 -2.92 -2.55
N ASP A 64 -16.88 -3.94 -3.34
CA ASP A 64 -16.91 -5.34 -2.90
C ASP A 64 -15.52 -5.88 -2.52
N TYR A 65 -14.44 -5.25 -2.99
CA TYR A 65 -13.09 -5.61 -2.58
C TYR A 65 -12.82 -5.41 -1.10
N ALA A 66 -13.67 -4.68 -0.36
CA ALA A 66 -13.56 -4.57 1.09
C ALA A 66 -13.61 -5.95 1.77
N ASN A 67 -14.30 -6.92 1.17
CA ASN A 67 -14.41 -8.29 1.68
C ASN A 67 -13.12 -9.11 1.50
N ASP A 68 -12.24 -8.69 0.61
CA ASP A 68 -11.02 -9.42 0.23
C ASP A 68 -9.76 -8.86 0.91
N LEU A 69 -9.90 -7.83 1.75
CA LEU A 69 -8.78 -7.14 2.39
C LEU A 69 -8.30 -7.83 3.68
N GLU A 70 -7.01 -7.68 3.99
CA GLU A 70 -6.47 -8.11 5.28
C GLU A 70 -7.08 -7.34 6.46
N PRO A 71 -7.13 -7.94 7.66
CA PRO A 71 -7.52 -7.25 8.87
C PRO A 71 -6.74 -5.94 9.06
N GLY A 72 -7.47 -4.86 9.35
CA GLY A 72 -6.89 -3.53 9.57
C GLY A 72 -6.67 -2.70 8.31
N ALA A 73 -6.72 -3.30 7.10
CA ALA A 73 -6.69 -2.54 5.86
C ALA A 73 -7.98 -1.71 5.67
N LYS A 74 -7.83 -0.54 5.05
CA LYS A 74 -8.95 0.40 4.82
C LYS A 74 -9.17 0.60 3.33
N LEU A 75 -10.41 0.45 2.86
CA LEU A 75 -10.79 0.76 1.47
C LEU A 75 -11.35 2.17 1.34
N HIS A 76 -10.88 2.91 0.34
CA HIS A 76 -11.38 4.21 -0.09
C HIS A 76 -11.93 4.11 -1.50
N LEU A 77 -13.10 4.70 -1.73
CA LEU A 77 -13.79 4.58 -3.02
C LEU A 77 -13.74 5.87 -3.82
N VAL A 78 -13.48 5.72 -5.11
CA VAL A 78 -13.63 6.77 -6.12
C VAL A 78 -14.61 6.32 -7.19
N ASN A 79 -15.17 7.27 -7.94
CA ASN A 79 -16.01 6.89 -9.07
C ASN A 79 -15.14 6.27 -10.16
N ASP A 80 -15.71 5.33 -10.92
CA ASP A 80 -15.12 4.93 -12.18
C ASP A 80 -15.29 6.05 -13.22
N ALA A 81 -14.36 6.13 -14.16
CA ALA A 81 -14.41 7.09 -15.25
C ALA A 81 -13.56 6.57 -16.42
N ASN A 82 -14.13 6.63 -17.62
CA ASN A 82 -13.38 6.38 -18.85
C ASN A 82 -12.80 7.69 -19.41
N ARG A 83 -11.94 7.59 -20.42
CA ARG A 83 -11.22 8.72 -21.03
C ARG A 83 -12.14 9.81 -21.64
N TRP A 84 -13.37 9.47 -21.97
CA TRP A 84 -14.34 10.36 -22.61
C TRP A 84 -15.20 11.12 -21.59
N ASP A 85 -15.31 10.59 -20.38
CA ASP A 85 -16.06 11.20 -19.28
C ASP A 85 -15.20 12.22 -18.52
N LYS A 86 -15.07 13.42 -19.08
CA LYS A 86 -14.29 14.52 -18.48
C LYS A 86 -14.80 14.92 -17.09
N ILE A 87 -16.12 14.86 -16.88
CA ILE A 87 -16.74 15.22 -15.59
C ILE A 87 -16.45 14.14 -14.56
N GLY A 88 -16.59 12.87 -14.93
CA GLY A 88 -16.21 11.72 -14.08
C GLY A 88 -14.72 11.74 -13.73
N ILE A 89 -13.85 12.07 -14.68
CA ILE A 89 -12.41 12.24 -14.43
C ILE A 89 -12.15 13.36 -13.41
N ALA A 90 -12.78 14.52 -13.57
CA ALA A 90 -12.62 15.62 -12.63
C ALA A 90 -13.12 15.25 -11.22
N ARG A 91 -14.27 14.57 -11.14
CA ARG A 91 -14.82 14.06 -9.87
C ARG A 91 -13.90 13.02 -9.22
N MET A 92 -13.32 12.12 -10.01
CA MET A 92 -12.35 11.12 -9.55
C MET A 92 -11.11 11.82 -8.98
N ALA A 93 -10.54 12.78 -9.72
CA ALA A 93 -9.40 13.56 -9.30
C ALA A 93 -9.66 14.28 -7.96
N LEU A 94 -10.81 14.94 -7.80
CA LEU A 94 -11.19 15.62 -6.55
C LEU A 94 -11.31 14.64 -5.38
N ARG A 95 -11.94 13.48 -5.59
CA ARG A 95 -12.05 12.44 -4.56
C ARG A 95 -10.67 11.88 -4.16
N ILE A 96 -9.77 11.72 -5.12
CA ILE A 96 -8.40 11.28 -4.85
C ILE A 96 -7.67 12.32 -4.00
N VAL A 97 -7.73 13.61 -4.37
CA VAL A 97 -7.13 14.69 -3.57
C VAL A 97 -7.68 14.68 -2.14
N TRP A 98 -9.00 14.55 -1.97
CA TRP A 98 -9.61 14.44 -0.64
C TRP A 98 -9.09 13.24 0.15
N THR A 99 -9.01 12.07 -0.47
CA THR A 99 -8.44 10.86 0.17
C THR A 99 -6.99 11.08 0.56
N LEU A 100 -6.17 11.70 -0.29
CA LEU A 100 -4.76 11.98 0.02
C LEU A 100 -4.61 12.92 1.22
N LEU A 101 -5.44 13.96 1.31
CA LEU A 101 -5.42 14.90 2.44
C LEU A 101 -5.87 14.26 3.75
N LYS A 102 -6.83 13.32 3.68
CA LYS A 102 -7.34 12.59 4.84
C LYS A 102 -6.39 11.48 5.30
N VAL A 103 -5.87 10.69 4.37
CA VAL A 103 -5.01 9.53 4.65
C VAL A 103 -3.59 9.98 4.98
N ARG A 104 -3.07 11.00 4.28
CA ARG A 104 -1.66 11.46 4.36
C ARG A 104 -0.66 10.31 4.20
N PRO A 105 -0.71 9.57 3.08
CA PRO A 105 0.21 8.45 2.85
C PRO A 105 1.66 8.95 2.73
N GLN A 106 2.61 8.17 3.23
CA GLN A 106 4.03 8.40 2.97
C GLN A 106 4.45 7.80 1.63
N VAL A 107 3.78 6.71 1.22
CA VAL A 107 4.06 6.02 -0.05
C VAL A 107 2.74 5.78 -0.79
N ILE A 108 2.77 5.96 -2.11
CA ILE A 108 1.67 5.60 -3.00
C ILE A 108 2.19 4.60 -4.00
N VAL A 109 1.51 3.46 -4.13
CA VAL A 109 1.81 2.45 -5.15
C VAL A 109 0.59 2.28 -6.04
N SER A 110 0.79 2.22 -7.36
CA SER A 110 -0.31 1.94 -8.28
C SER A 110 0.07 0.98 -9.39
N THR A 111 -0.88 0.13 -9.76
CA THR A 111 -0.79 -0.79 -10.89
C THR A 111 -1.60 -0.36 -12.12
N GLY A 112 -2.20 0.85 -12.11
CA GLY A 112 -2.81 1.38 -13.33
C GLY A 112 -4.06 2.25 -13.21
N ALA A 113 -4.57 2.52 -14.43
CA ALA A 113 -5.67 3.39 -14.84
C ALA A 113 -5.59 4.85 -14.36
N ALA A 114 -6.62 5.64 -14.69
CA ALA A 114 -6.66 7.07 -14.41
C ALA A 114 -6.51 7.39 -12.91
N ALA A 115 -7.08 6.55 -12.04
CA ALA A 115 -6.97 6.72 -10.59
C ALA A 115 -5.52 6.68 -10.11
N GLY A 116 -4.73 5.73 -10.61
CA GLY A 116 -3.29 5.64 -10.32
C GLY A 116 -2.53 6.90 -10.72
N TYR A 117 -2.77 7.40 -11.93
CA TYR A 117 -2.13 8.62 -12.42
C TYR A 117 -2.41 9.83 -11.53
N PHE A 118 -3.67 10.07 -11.16
CA PHE A 118 -4.02 11.19 -10.28
C PHE A 118 -3.46 11.00 -8.88
N ALA A 119 -3.49 9.78 -8.34
CA ALA A 119 -2.96 9.50 -7.02
C ALA A 119 -1.45 9.78 -6.95
N LEU A 120 -0.67 9.29 -7.92
CA LEU A 120 0.76 9.57 -7.97
C LEU A 120 1.03 11.05 -8.18
N ARG A 121 0.37 11.68 -9.16
CA ARG A 121 0.59 13.09 -9.46
C ARG A 121 0.31 13.99 -8.25
N PHE A 122 -0.84 13.84 -7.62
CA PHE A 122 -1.21 14.68 -6.47
C PHE A 122 -0.45 14.28 -5.21
N GLY A 123 -0.20 12.99 -5.00
CA GLY A 123 0.60 12.53 -3.88
C GLY A 123 2.03 13.05 -3.91
N LYS A 124 2.66 13.05 -5.09
CA LYS A 124 3.99 13.65 -5.30
C LYS A 124 4.01 15.13 -4.91
N LEU A 125 2.99 15.88 -5.31
CA LEU A 125 2.84 17.30 -4.94
C LEU A 125 2.66 17.49 -3.43
N LEU A 126 2.09 16.50 -2.74
CA LEU A 126 1.92 16.48 -1.29
C LEU A 126 3.11 15.85 -0.54
N GLY A 127 4.20 15.50 -1.23
CA GLY A 127 5.44 14.98 -0.64
C GLY A 127 5.48 13.46 -0.42
N ALA A 128 4.49 12.70 -0.92
CA ALA A 128 4.55 11.24 -0.86
C ALA A 128 5.58 10.69 -1.85
N ARG A 129 6.22 9.58 -1.48
CA ARG A 129 6.98 8.75 -2.43
C ARG A 129 6.03 8.00 -3.34
N THR A 130 6.33 7.92 -4.62
CA THR A 130 5.41 7.38 -5.62
C THR A 130 6.00 6.24 -6.41
N ILE A 131 5.26 5.13 -6.49
CA ILE A 131 5.67 3.90 -7.15
C ILE A 131 4.63 3.57 -8.21
N TRP A 132 5.07 3.43 -9.46
CA TRP A 132 4.26 2.91 -10.54
C TRP A 132 4.76 1.53 -10.94
N VAL A 133 3.86 0.56 -11.00
CA VAL A 133 4.12 -0.78 -11.52
C VAL A 133 3.20 -0.97 -12.72
N ASP A 134 3.73 -0.99 -13.93
CA ASP A 134 2.87 -1.12 -15.10
C ASP A 134 2.13 -2.47 -15.10
N SER A 135 0.95 -2.49 -15.73
CA SER A 135 0.10 -3.67 -15.72
C SER A 135 0.80 -4.83 -16.40
N ILE A 136 0.67 -6.03 -15.84
CA ILE A 136 1.17 -7.25 -16.46
C ILE A 136 0.52 -7.53 -17.82
N ALA A 137 -0.68 -6.98 -18.07
CA ALA A 137 -1.34 -7.09 -19.35
C ALA A 137 -0.63 -6.36 -20.50
N ASN A 138 0.31 -5.45 -20.19
CA ASN A 138 1.00 -4.60 -21.15
C ASN A 138 2.32 -5.24 -21.59
N ALA A 139 2.24 -6.35 -22.32
CA ALA A 139 3.43 -7.13 -22.73
C ALA A 139 4.22 -6.50 -23.88
N GLU A 140 3.52 -5.82 -24.80
CA GLU A 140 4.11 -5.31 -26.04
C GLU A 140 4.46 -3.83 -25.97
N GLU A 141 3.69 -3.05 -25.20
CA GLU A 141 3.94 -1.62 -24.99
C GLU A 141 3.42 -1.16 -23.63
N LEU A 142 4.08 -0.17 -23.04
CA LEU A 142 3.63 0.48 -21.81
C LEU A 142 2.24 1.10 -21.99
N SER A 143 1.41 1.04 -20.95
CA SER A 143 0.12 1.76 -21.03
C SER A 143 0.32 3.25 -21.28
N MET A 144 -0.64 3.88 -21.97
CA MET A 144 -0.67 5.35 -22.14
C MET A 144 -0.49 6.06 -20.79
N THR A 145 -1.21 5.60 -19.76
CA THR A 145 -1.11 6.15 -18.41
C THR A 145 0.25 5.90 -17.78
N GLY A 146 0.83 4.72 -17.98
CA GLY A 146 2.19 4.39 -17.55
C GLY A 146 3.20 5.37 -18.13
N ARG A 147 3.12 5.66 -19.44
CA ARG A 147 3.99 6.67 -20.07
C ARG A 147 3.79 8.06 -19.47
N MET A 148 2.54 8.46 -19.21
CA MET A 148 2.22 9.78 -18.64
C MET A 148 2.72 9.97 -17.20
N VAL A 149 2.83 8.89 -16.42
CA VAL A 149 3.15 8.96 -14.99
C VAL A 149 4.65 9.09 -14.72
N ARG A 150 5.51 8.86 -15.72
CA ARG A 150 6.97 8.81 -15.60
C ARG A 150 7.55 9.91 -14.71
N LYS A 151 7.21 11.17 -14.99
CA LYS A 151 7.70 12.34 -14.23
C LYS A 151 7.15 12.47 -12.81
N TYR A 152 6.18 11.65 -12.44
CA TYR A 152 5.52 11.64 -11.14
C TYR A 152 5.81 10.37 -10.34
N ALA A 153 6.59 9.43 -10.87
CA ALA A 153 7.00 8.23 -10.18
C ALA A 153 8.44 8.40 -9.64
N ASP A 154 8.66 8.19 -8.34
CA ASP A 154 10.01 7.97 -7.79
C ASP A 154 10.58 6.62 -8.23
N LEU A 155 9.72 5.61 -8.32
CA LEU A 155 10.07 4.28 -8.83
C LEU A 155 9.08 3.90 -9.93
N TYR A 156 9.61 3.64 -11.12
CA TYR A 156 8.82 3.33 -12.32
C TYR A 156 9.20 1.96 -12.83
N LEU A 157 8.27 1.01 -12.79
CA LEU A 157 8.52 -0.40 -13.07
C LEU A 157 7.65 -0.94 -14.20
N THR A 158 8.22 -1.88 -14.96
CA THR A 158 7.54 -2.75 -15.92
C THR A 158 7.66 -4.21 -15.48
N GLN A 159 6.70 -5.03 -15.90
CA GLN A 159 6.68 -6.49 -15.64
C GLN A 159 7.36 -7.27 -16.78
N TRP A 160 7.85 -6.58 -17.81
CA TRP A 160 8.40 -7.17 -19.03
C TRP A 160 9.80 -6.61 -19.30
N PRO A 161 10.83 -7.47 -19.42
CA PRO A 161 12.21 -7.04 -19.57
C PRO A 161 12.44 -6.24 -20.86
N ASP A 162 11.75 -6.59 -21.95
CA ASP A 162 11.89 -5.92 -23.25
C ASP A 162 11.35 -4.49 -23.26
N LEU A 163 10.54 -4.11 -22.27
CA LEU A 163 10.01 -2.75 -22.09
C LEU A 163 10.87 -1.90 -21.15
N ALA A 164 11.96 -2.44 -20.61
CA ALA A 164 12.79 -1.72 -19.68
C ALA A 164 13.68 -0.67 -20.39
N GLU A 165 13.84 0.49 -19.77
CA GLU A 165 14.69 1.57 -20.26
C GLU A 165 15.71 2.00 -19.19
N PRO A 166 16.89 2.54 -19.59
CA PRO A 166 17.92 3.01 -18.64
C PRO A 166 17.40 4.04 -17.63
N ASP A 167 16.48 4.89 -18.05
CA ASP A 167 15.88 5.96 -17.24
C ASP A 167 14.45 5.63 -16.77
N GLY A 168 14.09 4.34 -16.79
CA GLY A 168 12.79 3.83 -16.41
C GLY A 168 11.78 3.76 -17.57
N PRO A 169 10.82 2.81 -17.57
CA PRO A 169 10.57 1.90 -16.47
C PRO A 169 11.65 0.83 -16.35
N HIS A 170 11.98 0.43 -15.12
CA HIS A 170 12.94 -0.63 -14.85
C HIS A 170 12.21 -1.97 -14.73
N TYR A 171 12.91 -3.06 -15.05
CA TYR A 171 12.42 -4.41 -14.83
C TYR A 171 13.06 -4.99 -13.57
N GLU A 172 12.23 -5.41 -12.62
CA GLU A 172 12.65 -5.95 -11.32
C GLU A 172 11.96 -7.30 -11.02
N GLY A 173 11.49 -7.98 -12.07
CA GLY A 173 10.73 -9.23 -11.98
C GLY A 173 9.26 -9.10 -12.40
N SER A 174 8.52 -10.20 -12.24
CA SER A 174 7.10 -10.29 -12.58
C SER A 174 6.27 -10.85 -11.43
N VAL A 175 5.04 -10.38 -11.26
CA VAL A 175 4.10 -10.90 -10.24
C VAL A 175 3.60 -12.32 -10.50
N LEU A 176 3.96 -12.93 -11.64
CA LEU A 176 3.61 -14.32 -11.98
C LEU A 176 4.76 -15.33 -11.78
N GLY A 177 5.97 -14.87 -11.43
CA GLY A 177 7.17 -15.72 -11.33
C GLY A 177 8.01 -15.68 -12.59
#